data_AF-A0A2V7R430-F1
#
_entry.id   AF-A0A2V7R430-F1
#
_cell.length_a   1.000
_cell.length_b   1.000
_cell.length_c   1.000
_cell.angle_alpha   90.00
_cell.angle_beta   90.00
_cell.angle_gamma   90.00
#
_symmetry.space_group_name_H-M   'P 1'
#
loop_
_entity.id
_entity.type
_entity.pdbx_description
1 polymer ?
#
loop_
_entity_poly.entity_id
_entity_poly.type
_entity_poly.pdbx_seq_one_letter_code
_entity_poly.pdbx_strand_id
1 'polypeptide(L)'
;MVAASLLASPLHSQDSLMARLRRQSDSLLGSWREAEKLADVADSLEQVRATAGSDTIAVGGLRIVVNPSPLPWRQAAELAWPVIDSLYGSAAEDLPQHPYIFRAVDPDSGVRRAVLHVGVEVPWDLDLRATTTVLLTTVTAPHFDPALANWLGAALRPTLRPQDERAVVFVLLVTAPAEAVRRCFLGDIARCKDVLQVGDSTGLLARWYVTPAEREALVTEAFTDYFARGATAPSLQRCRQHHDDACTTLLQSLPPGTLPRPLPQAAGILLVREALRAGGRDAYRRLVARPSAPIGERLASAAGMDIDSLVVRWRNDVRAARPKPLALPWWASFAAIGWTAFFGFCALRSSRWRL
;
A
#
# COMPACT_ATOMS: atom_id res chain seq x y z
N MET A 1 13.14 76.67 37.68
CA MET A 1 12.66 75.58 38.56
C MET A 1 11.64 74.76 37.81
N VAL A 2 11.71 73.44 38.02
CA VAL A 2 11.09 72.35 37.25
C VAL A 2 9.63 72.10 37.66
N ALA A 3 8.79 71.67 36.70
CA ALA A 3 7.71 70.66 36.75
C ALA A 3 6.57 71.06 35.77
N ALA A 4 6.40 70.47 34.58
CA ALA A 4 5.96 69.10 34.27
C ALA A 4 4.52 68.80 34.74
N SER A 5 3.54 69.03 33.86
CA SER A 5 2.23 68.37 33.88
C SER A 5 1.79 68.12 32.44
N LEU A 6 2.23 66.99 31.90
CA LEU A 6 1.72 66.40 30.68
C LEU A 6 0.26 65.97 30.91
N LEU A 7 -0.61 66.38 29.99
CA LEU A 7 -1.99 65.92 29.87
C LEU A 7 -2.00 64.41 29.67
N ALA A 8 -2.36 63.67 30.71
CA ALA A 8 -2.75 62.27 30.61
C ALA A 8 -4.07 62.20 29.83
N SER A 9 -3.99 61.85 28.55
CA SER A 9 -5.18 61.43 27.79
C SER A 9 -5.62 60.05 28.32
N PRO A 10 -6.88 59.87 28.73
CA PRO A 10 -7.32 58.61 29.34
C PRO A 10 -7.35 57.45 28.33
N LEU A 11 -7.04 56.27 28.84
CA LEU A 11 -6.90 54.95 28.21
C LEU A 11 -8.19 54.36 27.60
N HIS A 12 -9.04 55.17 26.96
CA HIS A 12 -10.33 54.72 26.42
C HIS A 12 -10.21 53.67 25.30
N SER A 13 -9.10 53.67 24.54
CA SER A 13 -8.87 52.69 23.47
C SER A 13 -8.48 51.31 24.01
N GLN A 14 -7.78 51.22 25.16
CA GLN A 14 -7.40 49.96 25.79
C GLN A 14 -8.59 49.24 26.43
N ASP A 15 -9.52 49.98 27.04
CA ASP A 15 -10.76 49.42 27.61
C ASP A 15 -11.64 48.79 26.52
N SER A 16 -11.72 49.42 25.34
CA SER A 16 -12.51 48.90 24.22
C SER A 16 -11.95 47.59 23.64
N LEU A 17 -10.63 47.43 23.63
CA LEU A 17 -9.93 46.24 23.15
C LEU A 17 -10.02 45.11 24.19
N MET A 18 -9.83 45.42 25.47
CA MET A 18 -10.02 44.47 26.57
C MET A 18 -11.47 43.96 26.66
N ALA A 19 -12.47 44.84 26.47
CA ALA A 19 -13.87 44.45 26.42
C ALA A 19 -14.22 43.62 25.17
N ARG A 20 -13.50 43.80 24.06
CA ARG A 20 -13.65 42.97 22.85
C ARG A 20 -13.04 41.58 23.05
N LEU A 21 -11.85 41.51 23.63
CA LEU A 21 -11.18 40.24 23.95
C LEU A 21 -11.96 39.42 24.98
N ARG A 22 -12.50 40.04 26.03
CA ARG A 22 -13.39 39.35 26.99
C ARG A 22 -14.65 38.80 26.33
N ARG A 23 -15.33 39.60 25.49
CA ARG A 23 -16.49 39.09 24.73
C ARG A 23 -16.12 37.94 23.80
N GLN A 24 -14.96 37.98 23.16
CA GLN A 24 -14.46 36.86 22.35
C GLN A 24 -14.16 35.64 23.22
N SER A 25 -13.52 35.79 24.38
CA SER A 25 -13.26 34.67 25.29
C SER A 25 -14.55 34.06 25.84
N ASP A 26 -15.53 34.91 26.19
CA ASP A 26 -16.83 34.46 26.72
C ASP A 26 -17.64 33.74 25.64
N SER A 27 -17.59 34.24 24.39
CA SER A 27 -18.18 33.57 23.23
C SER A 27 -17.50 32.22 22.96
N LEU A 28 -16.17 32.15 23.06
CA LEU A 28 -15.42 30.90 22.88
C LEU A 28 -15.73 29.91 24.00
N LEU A 29 -15.80 30.36 25.25
CA LEU A 29 -16.22 29.54 26.40
C LEU A 29 -17.65 29.02 26.23
N GLY A 30 -18.56 29.84 25.70
CA GLY A 30 -19.90 29.42 25.34
C GLY A 30 -19.89 28.29 24.30
N SER A 31 -19.20 28.51 23.17
CA SER A 31 -19.09 27.50 22.12
C SER A 31 -18.39 26.21 22.57
N TRP A 32 -17.39 26.33 23.45
CA TRP A 32 -16.66 25.18 23.97
C TRP A 32 -17.54 24.34 24.90
N ARG A 33 -18.34 24.97 25.77
CA ARG A 33 -19.31 24.26 26.62
C ARG A 33 -20.43 23.60 25.83
N GLU A 34 -20.86 24.22 24.73
CA GLU A 34 -21.82 23.59 23.82
C GLU A 34 -21.20 22.37 23.12
N ALA A 35 -19.95 22.47 22.66
CA ALA A 35 -19.22 21.36 22.09
C ALA A 35 -18.99 20.22 23.10
N GLU A 36 -18.65 20.54 24.35
CA GLU A 36 -18.45 19.55 25.42
C GLU A 36 -19.75 18.80 25.73
N LYS A 37 -20.89 19.51 25.82
CA LYS A 37 -22.21 18.86 25.98
C LYS A 37 -22.56 17.93 24.81
N LEU A 38 -22.22 18.34 23.58
CA LEU A 38 -22.43 17.49 22.40
C LEU A 38 -21.53 16.26 22.42
N ALA A 39 -20.28 16.41 22.87
CA ALA A 39 -19.35 15.30 23.06
C ALA A 39 -19.84 14.32 24.13
N ASP A 40 -20.35 14.81 25.27
CA ASP A 40 -20.92 13.95 26.32
C ASP A 40 -22.13 13.14 25.81
N VAL A 41 -22.99 13.76 25.00
CA VAL A 41 -24.12 13.06 24.36
C VAL A 41 -23.63 12.01 23.37
N ALA A 42 -22.60 12.33 22.56
CA ALA A 42 -22.00 11.39 21.63
C ALA A 42 -21.36 10.20 22.37
N ASP A 43 -20.62 10.46 23.44
CA ASP A 43 -19.99 9.45 24.29
C ASP A 43 -21.02 8.53 24.96
N SER A 44 -22.15 9.10 25.41
CA SER A 44 -23.28 8.31 25.95
C SER A 44 -23.91 7.40 24.89
N LEU A 45 -24.12 7.91 23.66
CA LEU A 45 -24.63 7.11 22.54
C LEU A 45 -23.65 6.00 22.14
N GLU A 46 -22.35 6.28 22.15
CA GLU A 46 -21.32 5.27 21.88
C GLU A 46 -21.30 4.18 22.95
N GLN A 47 -21.50 4.52 24.22
CA GLN A 47 -21.63 3.53 25.29
C GLN A 47 -22.87 2.64 25.12
N VAL A 48 -23.99 3.22 24.66
CA VAL A 48 -25.19 2.44 24.30
C VAL A 48 -24.93 1.56 23.08
N ARG A 49 -24.25 2.04 22.03
CA ARG A 49 -23.93 1.21 20.85
C ARG A 49 -22.94 0.11 21.13
N ALA A 50 -21.98 0.35 22.03
CA ALA A 50 -21.04 -0.67 22.49
C ALA A 50 -21.75 -1.81 23.27
N THR A 51 -22.95 -1.55 23.79
CA THR A 51 -23.76 -2.51 24.55
C THR A 51 -24.99 -3.01 23.79
N ALA A 52 -25.38 -2.33 22.70
CA ALA A 52 -26.43 -2.75 21.79
C ALA A 52 -26.01 -4.01 21.03
N GLY A 53 -26.97 -4.90 20.79
CA GLY A 53 -26.75 -6.18 20.13
C GLY A 53 -26.09 -6.04 18.75
N SER A 54 -25.48 -7.13 18.27
CA SER A 54 -24.84 -7.18 16.96
C SER A 54 -25.82 -7.53 15.84
N ASP A 55 -25.65 -6.88 14.70
CA ASP A 55 -26.33 -7.22 13.46
C ASP A 55 -25.46 -8.17 12.64
N THR A 56 -26.08 -9.19 12.03
CA THR A 56 -25.39 -10.10 11.10
C THR A 56 -25.86 -9.85 9.68
N ILE A 57 -24.90 -9.49 8.81
CA ILE A 57 -25.10 -9.27 7.38
C ILE A 57 -24.56 -10.49 6.62
N ALA A 58 -25.38 -11.03 5.72
CA ALA A 58 -25.01 -12.12 4.84
C ALA A 58 -25.14 -11.68 3.38
N VAL A 59 -24.05 -11.78 2.62
CA VAL A 59 -24.01 -11.51 1.17
C VAL A 59 -23.12 -12.56 0.51
N GLY A 60 -23.71 -13.39 -0.34
CA GLY A 60 -23.03 -14.55 -0.90
C GLY A 60 -22.50 -15.47 0.20
N GLY A 61 -21.20 -15.76 0.17
CA GLY A 61 -20.50 -16.54 1.20
C GLY A 61 -20.00 -15.71 2.40
N LEU A 62 -20.13 -14.38 2.38
CA LEU A 62 -19.69 -13.55 3.49
C LEU A 62 -20.71 -13.54 4.62
N ARG A 63 -20.20 -13.71 5.85
CA ARG A 63 -20.93 -13.49 7.10
C ARG A 63 -20.21 -12.41 7.89
N ILE A 64 -20.88 -11.29 8.09
CA ILE A 64 -20.30 -10.10 8.70
C ILE A 64 -21.12 -9.77 9.94
N VAL A 65 -20.48 -9.67 11.10
CA VAL A 65 -21.11 -9.29 12.36
C VAL A 65 -20.67 -7.88 12.70
N VAL A 66 -21.61 -6.96 12.87
CA VAL A 66 -21.35 -5.54 13.07
C VAL A 66 -22.15 -4.98 14.25
N ASN A 67 -21.65 -3.93 14.89
CA ASN A 67 -22.46 -3.11 15.78
C ASN A 67 -23.32 -2.11 14.98
N PRO A 68 -24.43 -1.61 15.56
CA PRO A 68 -25.23 -0.57 14.95
C PRO A 68 -24.39 0.66 14.62
N SER A 69 -24.30 0.99 13.33
CA SER A 69 -23.45 2.08 12.83
C SER A 69 -23.96 2.64 11.51
N PRO A 70 -23.59 3.88 11.14
CA PRO A 70 -23.99 4.49 9.86
C PRO A 70 -23.25 3.91 8.65
N LEU A 71 -22.30 2.99 8.85
CA LEU A 71 -21.49 2.43 7.78
C LEU A 71 -22.33 1.58 6.81
N PRO A 72 -22.11 1.70 5.49
CA PRO A 72 -22.89 1.02 4.46
C PRO A 72 -22.46 -0.44 4.25
N TRP A 73 -22.39 -1.23 5.32
CA TRP A 73 -21.82 -2.59 5.32
C TRP A 73 -22.44 -3.53 4.28
N ARG A 74 -23.76 -3.50 4.10
CA ARG A 74 -24.45 -4.35 3.11
C ARG A 74 -24.04 -4.02 1.68
N GLN A 75 -24.05 -2.74 1.33
CA GLN A 75 -23.66 -2.26 -0.01
C GLN A 75 -22.17 -2.54 -0.26
N ALA A 76 -21.33 -2.32 0.75
CA ALA A 76 -19.92 -2.66 0.68
C ALA A 76 -19.69 -4.15 0.44
N ALA A 77 -20.45 -5.02 1.12
CA ALA A 77 -20.38 -6.47 0.93
C ALA A 77 -20.87 -6.90 -0.46
N GLU A 78 -21.91 -6.26 -1.02
CA GLU A 78 -22.40 -6.48 -2.38
C GLU A 78 -21.34 -6.11 -3.44
N LEU A 79 -20.55 -5.07 -3.20
CA LEU A 79 -19.41 -4.69 -4.06
C LEU A 79 -18.19 -5.61 -3.88
N ALA A 80 -17.92 -6.05 -2.65
CA ALA A 80 -16.76 -6.89 -2.34
C ALA A 80 -16.94 -8.32 -2.82
N TRP A 81 -18.13 -8.90 -2.66
CA TRP A 81 -18.38 -10.32 -2.89
C TRP A 81 -17.99 -10.81 -4.29
N PRO A 82 -18.37 -10.15 -5.41
CA PRO A 82 -18.00 -10.62 -6.74
C PRO A 82 -16.48 -10.66 -6.96
N VAL A 83 -15.72 -9.75 -6.33
CA VAL A 83 -14.26 -9.71 -6.44
C VAL A 83 -13.61 -10.83 -5.62
N ILE A 84 -14.17 -11.12 -4.45
CA ILE A 84 -13.75 -12.23 -3.58
C ILE A 84 -14.03 -13.56 -4.28
N ASP A 85 -15.24 -13.76 -4.79
CA ASP A 85 -15.63 -14.97 -5.54
C ASP A 85 -14.79 -15.10 -6.83
N SER A 86 -14.49 -13.99 -7.52
CA SER A 86 -13.61 -14.04 -8.70
C SER A 86 -12.18 -14.46 -8.38
N LEU A 87 -11.66 -14.19 -7.16
CA LEU A 87 -10.29 -14.54 -6.78
C LEU A 87 -10.20 -15.95 -6.20
N TYR A 88 -11.04 -16.27 -5.22
CA TYR A 88 -10.99 -17.54 -4.49
C TYR A 88 -11.88 -18.62 -5.12
N GLY A 89 -12.86 -18.23 -5.93
CA GLY A 89 -13.75 -19.14 -6.63
C GLY A 89 -14.42 -20.13 -5.70
N SER A 90 -14.28 -21.43 -5.97
CA SER A 90 -14.88 -22.47 -5.14
C SER A 90 -14.36 -22.47 -3.70
N ALA A 91 -13.12 -22.02 -3.45
CA ALA A 91 -12.59 -21.90 -2.09
C ALA A 91 -13.30 -20.81 -1.25
N ALA A 92 -14.06 -19.90 -1.87
CA ALA A 92 -14.89 -18.94 -1.15
C ALA A 92 -16.06 -19.60 -0.39
N GLU A 93 -16.39 -20.86 -0.70
CA GLU A 93 -17.43 -21.65 0.00
C GLU A 93 -17.09 -21.94 1.47
N ASP A 94 -15.82 -21.82 1.86
CA ASP A 94 -15.36 -22.03 3.24
C ASP A 94 -15.50 -20.76 4.10
N LEU A 95 -15.62 -19.58 3.47
CA LEU A 95 -15.75 -18.28 4.17
C LEU A 95 -16.95 -18.17 5.12
N PRO A 96 -18.14 -18.75 4.85
CA PRO A 96 -19.26 -18.73 5.78
C PRO A 96 -18.96 -19.35 7.15
N GLN A 97 -17.97 -20.24 7.25
CA GLN A 97 -17.59 -20.90 8.51
C GLN A 97 -16.87 -19.94 9.48
N HIS A 98 -16.43 -18.77 8.99
CA HIS A 98 -15.65 -17.80 9.75
C HIS A 98 -16.29 -16.42 9.65
N PRO A 99 -17.22 -16.07 10.56
CA PRO A 99 -17.84 -14.76 10.54
C PRO A 99 -16.80 -13.66 10.81
N TYR A 100 -16.82 -12.61 10.00
CA TYR A 100 -15.96 -11.44 10.15
C TYR A 100 -16.62 -10.42 11.08
N ILE A 101 -15.98 -10.13 12.20
CA ILE A 101 -16.50 -9.22 13.21
C ILE A 101 -15.89 -7.83 12.98
N PHE A 102 -16.73 -6.83 12.75
CA PHE A 102 -16.32 -5.43 12.67
C PHE A 102 -16.99 -4.61 13.76
N ARG A 103 -16.24 -3.69 14.33
CA ARG A 103 -16.77 -2.70 15.26
C ARG A 103 -16.50 -1.31 14.71
N ALA A 104 -17.55 -0.65 14.27
CA ALA A 104 -17.52 0.76 13.94
C ALA A 104 -17.35 1.57 15.23
N VAL A 105 -16.39 2.48 15.25
CA VAL A 105 -16.08 3.36 16.38
C VAL A 105 -16.11 4.80 15.93
N ASP A 106 -16.62 5.68 16.79
CA ASP A 106 -16.43 7.11 16.63
C ASP A 106 -14.94 7.47 16.80
N PRO A 107 -14.25 8.00 15.76
CA PRO A 107 -12.86 8.40 15.85
C PRO A 107 -12.62 9.57 16.82
N ASP A 108 -13.66 10.37 17.11
CA ASP A 108 -13.54 11.58 17.93
C ASP A 108 -13.89 11.34 19.41
N SER A 109 -14.46 10.18 19.75
CA SER A 109 -14.90 9.88 21.11
C SER A 109 -13.75 9.48 22.04
N GLY A 110 -13.76 10.04 23.26
CA GLY A 110 -12.79 9.80 24.32
C GLY A 110 -13.09 8.60 25.22
N VAL A 111 -14.18 7.88 24.96
CA VAL A 111 -14.65 6.77 25.81
C VAL A 111 -13.62 5.63 25.84
N ARG A 112 -13.25 5.17 27.04
CA ARG A 112 -12.46 3.94 27.20
C ARG A 112 -13.31 2.73 26.84
N ARG A 113 -12.92 2.02 25.78
CA ARG A 113 -13.65 0.86 25.25
C ARG A 113 -13.02 -0.45 25.72
N ALA A 114 -13.85 -1.49 25.87
CA ALA A 114 -13.37 -2.85 26.07
C ALA A 114 -12.60 -3.30 24.83
N VAL A 115 -11.38 -3.80 25.02
CA VAL A 115 -10.50 -4.27 23.93
C VAL A 115 -11.21 -5.38 23.17
N LEU A 116 -11.37 -5.20 21.85
CA LEU A 116 -11.89 -6.26 21.00
C LEU A 116 -10.85 -7.37 20.91
N HIS A 117 -11.12 -8.54 21.49
CA HIS A 117 -10.19 -9.67 21.45
C HIS A 117 -10.19 -10.37 20.08
N VAL A 118 -11.29 -10.24 19.33
CA VAL A 118 -11.47 -10.82 17.98
C VAL A 118 -12.27 -9.85 17.10
N GLY A 119 -11.74 -9.51 15.94
CA GLY A 119 -12.39 -8.65 14.93
C GLY A 119 -11.56 -7.42 14.57
N VAL A 120 -12.16 -6.51 13.81
CA VAL A 120 -11.50 -5.28 13.32
C VAL A 120 -12.29 -4.06 13.77
N GLU A 121 -11.61 -3.11 14.40
CA GLU A 121 -12.17 -1.79 14.66
C GLU A 121 -11.98 -0.88 13.46
N VAL A 122 -13.04 -0.16 13.09
CA VAL A 122 -13.01 0.78 11.97
C VAL A 122 -13.68 2.08 12.34
N PRO A 123 -13.22 3.23 11.83
CA PRO A 123 -13.95 4.48 11.97
C PRO A 123 -15.37 4.37 11.38
N TRP A 124 -16.35 4.97 12.04
CA TRP A 124 -17.76 4.95 11.61
C TRP A 124 -18.07 5.91 10.45
N ASP A 125 -17.13 6.76 10.05
CA ASP A 125 -17.24 7.86 9.08
C ASP A 125 -16.63 7.49 7.72
N LEU A 126 -16.35 6.20 7.51
CA LEU A 126 -15.85 5.69 6.25
C LEU A 126 -16.92 5.78 5.15
N ASP A 127 -16.51 6.24 3.97
CA ASP A 127 -17.33 6.15 2.77
C ASP A 127 -17.47 4.70 2.30
N LEU A 128 -18.42 4.47 1.37
CA LEU A 128 -18.68 3.14 0.81
C LEU A 128 -17.41 2.48 0.23
N ARG A 129 -16.52 3.25 -0.40
CA ARG A 129 -15.31 2.73 -1.02
C ARG A 129 -14.30 2.26 0.03
N ALA A 130 -14.12 3.05 1.09
CA ALA A 130 -13.25 2.74 2.20
C ALA A 130 -13.80 1.53 2.99
N THR A 131 -15.11 1.48 3.27
CA THR A 131 -15.76 0.32 3.89
C THR A 131 -15.58 -0.94 3.04
N THR A 132 -15.73 -0.85 1.71
CA THR A 132 -15.49 -1.98 0.80
C THR A 132 -14.03 -2.41 0.82
N THR A 133 -13.10 -1.46 0.86
CA THR A 133 -11.66 -1.73 0.94
C THR A 133 -11.30 -2.47 2.23
N VAL A 134 -11.87 -2.04 3.37
CA VAL A 134 -11.75 -2.75 4.65
C VAL A 134 -12.13 -4.21 4.46
N LEU A 135 -13.33 -4.50 3.93
CA LEU A 135 -13.78 -5.88 3.72
C LEU A 135 -12.79 -6.70 2.88
N LEU A 136 -12.33 -6.16 1.75
CA LEU A 136 -11.39 -6.84 0.86
C LEU A 136 -10.02 -7.11 1.51
N THR A 137 -9.57 -6.22 2.40
CA THR A 137 -8.29 -6.37 3.12
C THR A 137 -8.40 -7.27 4.34
N THR A 138 -9.58 -7.39 4.94
CA THR A 138 -9.81 -8.24 6.11
C THR A 138 -10.06 -9.70 5.73
N VAL A 139 -10.76 -9.96 4.62
CA VAL A 139 -11.08 -11.33 4.17
C VAL A 139 -9.81 -12.14 3.97
N THR A 140 -9.57 -13.07 4.88
CA THR A 140 -8.43 -13.98 4.89
C THR A 140 -8.54 -14.97 3.74
N ALA A 141 -7.43 -15.20 3.05
CA ALA A 141 -7.38 -16.20 2.00
C ALA A 141 -7.63 -17.60 2.61
N PRO A 142 -8.49 -18.44 2.01
CA PRO A 142 -8.66 -19.83 2.44
C PRO A 142 -7.30 -20.57 2.32
N HIS A 143 -6.88 -21.31 3.34
CA HIS A 143 -5.67 -22.15 3.38
C HIS A 143 -4.47 -21.71 2.49
N PHE A 144 -3.51 -21.00 3.08
CA PHE A 144 -2.39 -20.39 2.36
C PHE A 144 -1.06 -20.83 2.97
N ASP A 145 -0.25 -21.59 2.22
CA ASP A 145 0.97 -22.19 2.75
C ASP A 145 2.16 -21.20 2.87
N PRO A 146 3.11 -21.44 3.78
CA PRO A 146 4.24 -20.55 3.99
C PRO A 146 5.16 -20.36 2.77
N ALA A 147 5.30 -21.38 1.91
CA ALA A 147 6.19 -21.30 0.75
C ALA A 147 5.63 -20.31 -0.30
N LEU A 148 4.33 -20.41 -0.59
CA LEU A 148 3.63 -19.45 -1.44
C LEU A 148 3.64 -18.04 -0.82
N ALA A 149 3.43 -17.94 0.49
CA ALA A 149 3.48 -16.66 1.22
C ALA A 149 4.85 -15.99 1.12
N ASN A 150 5.93 -16.74 1.34
CA ASN A 150 7.30 -16.24 1.25
C ASN A 150 7.67 -15.85 -0.18
N TRP A 151 7.22 -16.61 -1.18
CA TRP A 151 7.44 -16.26 -2.57
C TRP A 151 6.69 -14.98 -2.97
N LEU A 152 5.43 -14.84 -2.54
CA LEU A 152 4.62 -13.65 -2.77
C LEU A 152 5.07 -12.43 -1.96
N GLY A 153 5.67 -12.61 -0.78
CA GLY A 153 6.07 -11.54 0.13
C GLY A 153 4.91 -10.63 0.60
N ALA A 154 3.67 -11.01 0.32
CA ALA A 154 2.45 -10.31 0.70
C ALA A 154 1.24 -11.26 0.61
N ALA A 155 0.15 -10.90 1.27
CA ALA A 155 -1.10 -11.64 1.17
C ALA A 155 -1.73 -11.48 -0.22
N LEU A 156 -2.25 -12.58 -0.77
CA LEU A 156 -3.04 -12.55 -2.00
C LEU A 156 -4.45 -12.05 -1.68
N ARG A 157 -4.67 -10.73 -1.81
CA ARG A 157 -5.97 -10.10 -1.53
C ARG A 157 -6.75 -9.80 -2.82
N PRO A 158 -8.09 -9.80 -2.78
CA PRO A 158 -8.91 -9.31 -3.88
C PRO A 158 -8.80 -7.79 -4.01
N THR A 159 -9.04 -7.26 -5.23
CA THR A 159 -8.86 -5.84 -5.56
C THR A 159 -9.96 -5.31 -6.47
N LEU A 160 -10.42 -4.09 -6.19
CA LEU A 160 -11.34 -3.36 -7.08
C LEU A 160 -10.62 -2.63 -8.21
N ARG A 161 -9.28 -2.58 -8.17
CA ARG A 161 -8.47 -1.75 -9.07
C ARG A 161 -7.45 -2.58 -9.86
N PRO A 162 -7.84 -3.68 -10.52
CA PRO A 162 -6.89 -4.56 -11.20
C PRO A 162 -6.12 -3.86 -12.31
N GLN A 163 -6.69 -2.84 -12.97
CA GLN A 163 -5.99 -2.08 -14.00
C GLN A 163 -4.89 -1.18 -13.43
N ASP A 164 -5.13 -0.53 -12.29
CA ASP A 164 -4.13 0.34 -11.67
C ASP A 164 -2.92 -0.46 -11.18
N GLU A 165 -3.16 -1.66 -10.62
CA GLU A 165 -2.08 -2.55 -10.22
C GLU A 165 -1.23 -3.03 -11.40
N ARG A 166 -1.87 -3.37 -12.54
CA ARG A 166 -1.13 -3.68 -13.77
C ARG A 166 -0.35 -2.49 -14.29
N ALA A 167 -0.92 -1.28 -14.23
CA ALA A 167 -0.26 -0.06 -14.65
C ALA A 167 0.99 0.25 -13.81
N VAL A 168 0.95 -0.01 -12.49
CA VAL A 168 2.12 0.08 -11.61
C VAL A 168 3.21 -0.91 -12.04
N VAL A 169 2.86 -2.17 -12.27
CA VAL A 169 3.84 -3.18 -12.72
C VAL A 169 4.37 -2.88 -14.13
N PHE A 170 3.56 -2.28 -15.01
CA PHE A 170 4.04 -1.79 -16.30
C PHE A 170 5.15 -0.76 -16.12
N VAL A 171 4.94 0.25 -15.28
CA VAL A 171 5.96 1.28 -15.01
C VAL A 171 7.23 0.62 -14.49
N LEU A 172 7.11 -0.29 -13.53
CA LEU A 172 8.25 -1.03 -12.98
C LEU A 172 9.01 -1.82 -14.03
N LEU A 173 8.33 -2.46 -14.98
CA LEU A 173 8.99 -3.20 -16.07
C LEU A 173 9.77 -2.29 -17.02
N VAL A 174 9.26 -1.10 -17.32
CA VAL A 174 9.91 -0.17 -18.27
C VAL A 174 10.99 0.69 -17.64
N THR A 175 10.97 0.87 -16.30
CA THR A 175 11.96 1.67 -15.58
C THR A 175 12.99 0.85 -14.83
N ALA A 176 12.84 -0.48 -14.74
CA ALA A 176 13.81 -1.33 -14.05
C ALA A 176 15.18 -1.26 -14.74
N PRO A 177 16.28 -1.04 -13.99
CA PRO A 177 17.62 -0.96 -14.56
C PRO A 177 18.16 -2.34 -14.99
N ALA A 178 17.58 -3.44 -14.49
CA ALA A 178 18.07 -4.78 -14.71
C ALA A 178 17.83 -5.28 -16.15
N GLU A 179 18.87 -5.77 -16.82
CA GLU A 179 18.88 -6.33 -18.16
C GLU A 179 17.93 -7.52 -18.29
N ALA A 180 17.86 -8.37 -17.27
CA ALA A 180 16.91 -9.48 -17.24
C ALA A 180 15.45 -9.01 -17.32
N VAL A 181 15.11 -7.91 -16.63
CA VAL A 181 13.77 -7.32 -16.67
C VAL A 181 13.50 -6.67 -18.03
N ARG A 182 14.48 -5.95 -18.58
CA ARG A 182 14.40 -5.37 -19.92
C ARG A 182 14.15 -6.44 -20.99
N ARG A 183 14.87 -7.55 -20.96
CA ARG A 183 14.66 -8.69 -21.88
C ARG A 183 13.27 -9.31 -21.72
N CYS A 184 12.80 -9.47 -20.48
CA CYS A 184 11.44 -9.93 -20.22
C CYS A 184 10.40 -9.01 -20.89
N PHE A 185 10.52 -7.69 -20.68
CA PHE A 185 9.63 -6.71 -21.30
C PHE A 185 9.66 -6.78 -22.83
N LEU A 186 10.84 -6.99 -23.42
CA LEU A 186 11.05 -7.03 -24.88
C LEU A 186 10.55 -8.32 -25.54
N GLY A 187 10.35 -9.42 -24.82
CA GLY A 187 9.89 -10.65 -25.45
C GLY A 187 10.41 -11.95 -24.87
N ASP A 188 11.51 -11.92 -24.12
CA ASP A 188 12.22 -13.12 -23.68
C ASP A 188 11.49 -13.78 -22.49
N ILE A 189 10.76 -14.85 -22.77
CA ILE A 189 9.95 -15.57 -21.79
C ILE A 189 10.81 -16.31 -20.76
N ALA A 190 11.99 -16.80 -21.16
CA ALA A 190 12.91 -17.41 -20.20
C ALA A 190 13.35 -16.39 -19.15
N ARG A 191 13.66 -15.16 -19.57
CA ARG A 191 14.00 -14.07 -18.66
C ARG A 191 12.82 -13.60 -17.82
N CYS A 192 11.60 -13.62 -18.36
CA CYS A 192 10.42 -13.38 -17.53
C CYS A 192 10.28 -14.41 -16.42
N LYS A 193 10.51 -15.69 -16.70
CA LYS A 193 10.48 -16.74 -15.65
C LYS A 193 11.56 -16.54 -14.59
N ASP A 194 12.76 -16.12 -14.99
CA ASP A 194 13.86 -15.82 -14.06
C ASP A 194 13.49 -14.68 -13.10
N VAL A 195 13.03 -13.54 -13.62
CA VAL A 195 12.73 -12.36 -12.78
C VAL A 195 11.46 -12.54 -11.94
N LEU A 196 10.51 -13.36 -12.40
CA LEU A 196 9.32 -13.75 -11.64
C LEU A 196 9.57 -14.91 -10.67
N GLN A 197 10.74 -15.56 -10.72
CA GLN A 197 11.09 -16.71 -9.87
C GLN A 197 10.09 -17.87 -9.97
N VAL A 198 9.64 -18.17 -11.18
CA VAL A 198 8.74 -19.31 -11.44
C VAL A 198 9.43 -20.48 -12.14
N GLY A 199 10.71 -20.30 -12.51
CA GLY A 199 11.57 -21.35 -13.04
C GLY A 199 12.57 -21.89 -12.00
N ASP A 200 13.72 -22.33 -12.50
CA ASP A 200 14.84 -22.77 -11.67
C ASP A 200 15.37 -21.63 -10.78
N SER A 201 15.71 -21.93 -9.54
CA SER A 201 16.27 -21.00 -8.55
C SER A 201 17.79 -21.14 -8.35
N THR A 202 18.46 -22.05 -9.06
CA THR A 202 19.91 -22.26 -8.94
C THR A 202 20.70 -21.16 -9.67
N GLY A 203 21.67 -20.46 -9.07
CA GLY A 203 22.47 -19.48 -9.84
C GLY A 203 21.72 -18.20 -10.27
N LEU A 204 20.74 -17.76 -9.47
CA LEU A 204 19.96 -16.54 -9.73
C LEU A 204 20.81 -15.28 -9.93
N LEU A 205 21.95 -15.17 -9.26
CA LEU A 205 22.86 -14.03 -9.42
C LEU A 205 23.20 -13.77 -10.90
N ALA A 206 23.64 -14.81 -11.62
CA ALA A 206 24.01 -14.69 -13.03
C ALA A 206 22.80 -14.49 -13.95
N ARG A 207 21.61 -14.90 -13.53
CA ARG A 207 20.37 -14.76 -14.31
C ARG A 207 19.68 -13.41 -14.13
N TRP A 208 19.76 -12.81 -12.94
CA TRP A 208 19.17 -11.50 -12.65
C TRP A 208 20.10 -10.35 -12.99
N TYR A 209 21.38 -10.48 -12.65
CA TYR A 209 22.38 -9.43 -12.81
C TYR A 209 23.40 -9.89 -13.85
N VAL A 210 23.04 -9.69 -15.12
CA VAL A 210 23.71 -10.29 -16.28
C VAL A 210 25.04 -9.61 -16.54
N THR A 211 25.09 -8.29 -16.41
CA THR A 211 26.25 -7.47 -16.75
C THR A 211 27.16 -7.23 -15.53
N PRO A 212 28.48 -7.05 -15.75
CA PRO A 212 29.40 -6.64 -14.70
C PRO A 212 28.99 -5.35 -13.97
N ALA A 213 28.51 -4.36 -14.74
CA ALA A 213 28.07 -3.07 -14.20
C ALA A 213 26.90 -3.21 -13.22
N GLU A 214 25.95 -4.11 -13.48
CA GLU A 214 24.85 -4.38 -12.54
C GLU A 214 25.35 -5.01 -11.23
N ARG A 215 26.30 -5.93 -11.30
CA ARG A 215 26.88 -6.58 -10.11
C ARG A 215 27.69 -5.58 -9.29
N GLU A 216 28.46 -4.72 -9.95
CA GLU A 216 29.19 -3.64 -9.30
C GLU A 216 28.23 -2.63 -8.64
N ALA A 217 27.19 -2.18 -9.35
CA ALA A 217 26.17 -1.29 -8.80
C ALA A 217 25.47 -1.92 -7.58
N LEU A 218 25.16 -3.22 -7.63
CA LEU A 218 24.55 -3.91 -6.51
C LEU A 218 25.46 -3.93 -5.27
N VAL A 219 26.75 -4.23 -5.46
CA VAL A 219 27.74 -4.21 -4.37
C VAL A 219 27.92 -2.80 -3.81
N THR A 220 27.99 -1.79 -4.67
CA THR A 220 28.35 -0.42 -4.29
C THR A 220 27.17 0.40 -3.77
N GLU A 221 25.96 0.19 -4.26
CA GLU A 221 24.77 0.96 -3.87
C GLU A 221 23.96 0.25 -2.79
N ALA A 222 23.81 -1.08 -2.85
CA ALA A 222 22.94 -1.82 -1.93
C ALA A 222 23.69 -2.50 -0.78
N PHE A 223 24.96 -2.89 -0.99
CA PHE A 223 25.72 -3.71 -0.03
C PHE A 223 27.05 -3.11 0.42
N THR A 224 27.32 -1.83 0.15
CA THR A 224 28.59 -1.20 0.55
C THR A 224 28.85 -1.39 2.04
N ASP A 225 27.88 -1.07 2.89
CA ASP A 225 28.06 -1.14 4.35
C ASP A 225 28.25 -2.57 4.86
N TYR A 226 27.66 -3.54 4.16
CA TYR A 226 27.78 -4.97 4.47
C TYR A 226 29.21 -5.47 4.20
N PHE A 227 29.81 -5.05 3.07
CA PHE A 227 31.15 -5.50 2.67
C PHE A 227 32.29 -4.57 3.10
N ALA A 228 32.01 -3.38 3.61
CA ALA A 228 33.03 -2.43 4.03
C ALA A 228 33.76 -2.83 5.32
N ARG A 229 33.39 -3.94 5.96
CA ARG A 229 33.90 -4.36 7.27
C ARG A 229 34.67 -5.67 7.19
N GLY A 230 35.77 -5.77 7.93
CA GLY A 230 36.51 -7.01 8.10
C GLY A 230 37.18 -7.52 6.82
N ALA A 231 37.16 -8.84 6.62
CA ALA A 231 37.93 -9.52 5.57
C ALA A 231 37.44 -9.26 4.13
N THR A 232 36.23 -8.71 3.94
CA THR A 232 35.64 -8.45 2.62
C THR A 232 36.02 -7.09 2.04
N ALA A 233 36.56 -6.17 2.86
CA ALA A 233 36.90 -4.81 2.43
C ALA A 233 37.90 -4.73 1.26
N PRO A 234 38.97 -5.57 1.19
CA PRO A 234 39.85 -5.57 0.02
C PRO A 234 39.14 -6.00 -1.27
N SER A 235 38.25 -7.00 -1.19
CA SER A 235 37.44 -7.44 -2.34
C SER A 235 36.42 -6.38 -2.76
N LEU A 236 35.88 -5.60 -1.81
CA LEU A 236 35.02 -4.46 -2.12
C LEU A 236 35.78 -3.40 -2.91
N GLN A 237 37.03 -3.10 -2.54
CA GLN A 237 37.86 -2.14 -3.26
C GLN A 237 38.19 -2.62 -4.67
N ARG A 238 38.48 -3.92 -4.86
CA ARG A 238 38.66 -4.49 -6.21
C ARG A 238 37.39 -4.38 -7.04
N CYS A 239 36.22 -4.67 -6.46
CA CYS A 239 34.94 -4.53 -7.15
C CYS A 239 34.72 -3.08 -7.63
N ARG A 240 35.01 -2.08 -6.79
CA ARG A 240 34.98 -0.64 -7.15
C ARG A 240 35.99 -0.23 -8.22
N GLN A 241 36.99 -1.06 -8.48
CA GLN A 241 37.97 -0.90 -9.56
C GLN A 241 37.54 -1.68 -10.81
N HIS A 242 36.25 -2.00 -10.94
CA HIS A 242 35.64 -2.72 -12.06
C HIS A 242 36.10 -4.18 -12.23
N HIS A 243 36.62 -4.81 -11.16
CA HIS A 243 36.96 -6.24 -11.16
C HIS A 243 35.71 -7.10 -10.86
N ASP A 244 35.07 -7.58 -11.92
CA ASP A 244 33.81 -8.34 -11.84
C ASP A 244 33.91 -9.66 -11.07
N ASP A 245 35.06 -10.33 -11.08
CA ASP A 245 35.32 -11.54 -10.29
C ASP A 245 35.19 -11.24 -8.78
N ALA A 246 35.68 -10.08 -8.36
CA ALA A 246 35.57 -9.62 -6.98
C ALA A 246 34.12 -9.30 -6.62
N CYS A 247 33.39 -8.59 -7.49
CA CYS A 247 31.97 -8.30 -7.28
C CYS A 247 31.14 -9.60 -7.19
N THR A 248 31.37 -10.54 -8.10
CA THR A 248 30.66 -11.83 -8.13
C THR A 248 30.96 -12.66 -6.89
N THR A 249 32.21 -12.73 -6.45
CA THR A 249 32.61 -13.46 -5.24
C THR A 249 31.94 -12.88 -3.99
N LEU A 250 31.89 -11.54 -3.89
CA LEU A 250 31.19 -10.88 -2.79
C LEU A 250 29.69 -11.22 -2.79
N LEU A 251 29.03 -11.10 -3.94
CA LEU A 251 27.59 -11.40 -4.06
C LEU A 251 27.26 -12.88 -3.82
N GLN A 252 28.17 -13.80 -4.16
CA GLN A 252 28.02 -15.23 -3.85
C GLN A 252 28.19 -15.54 -2.36
N SER A 253 28.93 -14.71 -1.63
CA SER A 253 29.13 -14.88 -0.17
C SER A 253 27.91 -14.45 0.66
N LEU A 254 26.92 -13.82 0.03
CA LEU A 254 25.72 -13.37 0.70
C LEU A 254 24.84 -14.54 1.18
N PRO A 255 24.17 -14.41 2.35
CA PRO A 255 23.23 -15.43 2.80
C PRO A 255 22.10 -15.66 1.79
N PRO A 256 21.56 -16.88 1.67
CA PRO A 256 20.43 -17.17 0.79
C PRO A 256 19.25 -16.21 1.03
N GLY A 257 18.64 -15.72 -0.05
CA GLY A 257 17.47 -14.83 0.01
C GLY A 257 17.77 -13.35 0.26
N THR A 258 19.03 -12.96 0.42
CA THR A 258 19.41 -11.54 0.59
C THR A 258 19.56 -10.78 -0.73
N LEU A 259 19.81 -11.50 -1.84
CA LEU A 259 19.87 -10.89 -3.16
C LEU A 259 18.54 -10.19 -3.49
N PRO A 260 18.56 -8.87 -3.75
CA PRO A 260 17.36 -8.13 -4.10
C PRO A 260 16.75 -8.70 -5.37
N ARG A 261 15.43 -8.79 -5.40
CA ARG A 261 14.71 -9.23 -6.60
C ARG A 261 14.72 -8.07 -7.61
N PRO A 262 15.03 -8.33 -8.89
CA PRO A 262 15.06 -7.28 -9.90
C PRO A 262 13.66 -6.76 -10.25
N LEU A 263 12.61 -7.55 -9.95
CA LEU A 263 11.21 -7.17 -10.08
C LEU A 263 10.52 -7.33 -8.71
N PRO A 264 9.70 -6.35 -8.27
CA PRO A 264 9.07 -6.41 -6.96
C PRO A 264 7.97 -7.47 -6.90
N GLN A 265 7.61 -7.85 -5.67
CA GLN A 265 6.63 -8.89 -5.38
C GLN A 265 5.25 -8.66 -6.02
N ALA A 266 4.86 -7.40 -6.22
CA ALA A 266 3.61 -7.03 -6.89
C ALA A 266 3.46 -7.69 -8.28
N ALA A 267 4.56 -7.90 -9.01
CA ALA A 267 4.53 -8.60 -10.29
C ALA A 267 4.14 -10.09 -10.14
N GLY A 268 4.64 -10.75 -9.10
CA GLY A 268 4.27 -12.13 -8.76
C GLY A 268 2.79 -12.26 -8.35
N ILE A 269 2.26 -11.28 -7.58
CA ILE A 269 0.84 -11.23 -7.24
C ILE A 269 -0.02 -11.14 -8.51
N LEU A 270 0.35 -10.27 -9.46
CA LEU A 270 -0.37 -10.16 -10.72
C LEU A 270 -0.32 -11.45 -11.54
N LEU A 271 0.81 -12.17 -11.54
CA LEU A 271 0.93 -13.46 -12.21
C LEU A 271 0.01 -14.51 -11.58
N VAL A 272 -0.06 -14.59 -10.25
CA VAL A 272 -1.01 -15.48 -9.55
C VAL A 272 -2.44 -15.16 -9.94
N ARG A 273 -2.83 -13.87 -9.92
CA ARG A 273 -4.19 -13.48 -10.31
C ARG A 273 -4.50 -13.80 -11.76
N GLU A 274 -3.52 -13.72 -12.65
CA GLU A 274 -3.68 -14.14 -14.04
C GLU A 274 -3.89 -15.65 -14.15
N ALA A 275 -3.14 -16.44 -13.37
CA ALA A 275 -3.33 -17.89 -13.29
C ALA A 275 -4.73 -18.25 -12.79
N LEU A 276 -5.19 -17.58 -11.73
CA LEU A 276 -6.50 -17.80 -11.14
C LEU A 276 -7.63 -17.42 -12.11
N ARG A 277 -7.50 -16.27 -12.79
CA ARG A 277 -8.47 -15.86 -13.83
C ARG A 277 -8.51 -16.89 -14.96
N ALA A 278 -7.36 -17.32 -15.46
CA ALA A 278 -7.28 -18.26 -16.57
C ALA A 278 -7.86 -19.63 -16.21
N GLY A 279 -7.65 -20.10 -14.98
CA GLY A 279 -8.09 -21.41 -14.52
C GLY A 279 -9.54 -21.48 -14.03
N GLY A 280 -10.25 -20.36 -13.91
CA GLY A 280 -11.64 -20.31 -13.48
C GLY A 280 -11.84 -20.63 -11.99
N ARG A 281 -13.07 -21.05 -11.62
CA ARG A 281 -13.52 -21.14 -10.21
C ARG A 281 -12.67 -22.05 -9.32
N ASP A 282 -12.17 -23.19 -9.82
CA ASP A 282 -11.37 -24.12 -9.01
C ASP A 282 -9.86 -23.85 -9.03
N ALA A 283 -9.41 -22.80 -9.71
CA ALA A 283 -7.99 -22.49 -9.85
C ALA A 283 -7.29 -22.29 -8.52
N TYR A 284 -7.96 -21.64 -7.56
CA TYR A 284 -7.41 -21.40 -6.23
C TYR A 284 -7.15 -22.71 -5.48
N ARG A 285 -8.13 -23.64 -5.45
CA ARG A 285 -7.96 -24.96 -4.85
C ARG A 285 -6.79 -25.72 -5.48
N ARG A 286 -6.64 -25.68 -6.82
CA ARG A 286 -5.50 -26.29 -7.52
C ARG A 286 -4.15 -25.64 -7.16
N LEU A 287 -4.11 -24.32 -6.97
CA LEU A 287 -2.90 -23.59 -6.58
C LEU A 287 -2.36 -24.06 -5.23
N VAL A 288 -3.25 -24.32 -4.27
CA VAL A 288 -2.88 -24.66 -2.89
C VAL A 288 -2.86 -26.18 -2.62
N ALA A 289 -3.37 -27.01 -3.54
CA ALA A 289 -3.45 -28.46 -3.37
C ALA A 289 -2.09 -29.17 -3.24
N ARG A 290 -1.01 -28.59 -3.79
CA ARG A 290 0.33 -29.19 -3.79
C ARG A 290 1.37 -28.20 -3.23
N PRO A 291 1.44 -28.03 -1.90
CA PRO A 291 2.29 -27.02 -1.28
C PRO A 291 3.79 -27.28 -1.48
N SER A 292 4.21 -28.53 -1.69
CA SER A 292 5.60 -28.92 -1.93
C SER A 292 6.05 -28.78 -3.38
N ALA A 293 5.13 -28.56 -4.34
CA ALA A 293 5.49 -28.42 -5.74
C ALA A 293 6.14 -27.05 -6.01
N PRO A 294 7.06 -26.94 -6.98
CA PRO A 294 7.61 -25.66 -7.42
C PRO A 294 6.51 -24.66 -7.80
N ILE A 295 6.73 -23.37 -7.50
CA ILE A 295 5.71 -22.32 -7.73
C ILE A 295 5.24 -22.29 -9.20
N GLY A 296 6.15 -22.45 -10.17
CA GLY A 296 5.79 -22.49 -11.59
C GLY A 296 4.81 -23.62 -11.94
N GLU A 297 5.01 -24.82 -11.37
CA GLU A 297 4.09 -25.96 -11.58
C GLU A 297 2.74 -25.73 -10.93
N ARG A 298 2.72 -25.13 -9.73
CA ARG A 298 1.48 -24.78 -9.03
C ARG A 298 0.67 -23.76 -9.83
N LEU A 299 1.33 -22.74 -10.38
CA LEU A 299 0.71 -21.72 -11.23
C LEU A 299 0.18 -22.30 -12.55
N ALA A 300 0.96 -23.14 -13.22
CA ALA A 300 0.54 -23.82 -14.44
C ALA A 300 -0.70 -24.71 -14.17
N SER A 301 -0.67 -25.48 -13.08
CA SER A 301 -1.78 -26.31 -12.62
C SER A 301 -3.02 -25.50 -12.25
N ALA A 302 -2.85 -24.33 -11.63
CA ALA A 302 -3.95 -23.43 -11.31
C ALA A 302 -4.58 -22.88 -12.59
N ALA A 303 -3.76 -22.39 -13.52
CA ALA A 303 -4.17 -21.79 -14.78
C ALA A 303 -4.76 -22.78 -15.79
N GLY A 304 -4.44 -24.07 -15.67
CA GLY A 304 -4.83 -25.09 -16.65
C GLY A 304 -4.07 -24.95 -17.98
N MET A 305 -2.88 -24.36 -17.95
CA MET A 305 -2.01 -24.16 -19.11
C MET A 305 -0.54 -24.21 -18.71
N ASP A 306 0.37 -24.30 -19.68
CA ASP A 306 1.80 -24.27 -19.40
C ASP A 306 2.26 -22.91 -18.86
N ILE A 307 3.37 -22.92 -18.11
CA ILE A 307 3.90 -21.71 -17.45
C ILE A 307 4.37 -20.65 -18.47
N ASP A 308 4.81 -21.06 -19.67
CA ASP A 308 5.29 -20.13 -20.67
C ASP A 308 4.12 -19.33 -21.26
N SER A 309 3.02 -20.00 -21.61
CA SER A 309 1.76 -19.39 -22.04
C SER A 309 1.19 -18.45 -20.98
N LEU A 310 1.21 -18.86 -19.70
CA LEU A 310 0.77 -18.01 -18.60
C LEU A 310 1.62 -16.73 -18.49
N VAL A 311 2.94 -16.85 -18.58
CA VAL A 311 3.86 -15.69 -18.51
C VAL A 311 3.72 -14.79 -19.74
N VAL A 312 3.52 -15.35 -20.94
CA VAL A 312 3.20 -14.59 -22.16
C VAL A 312 1.92 -13.77 -21.94
N ARG A 313 0.87 -14.39 -21.42
CA ARG A 313 -0.43 -13.74 -21.17
C ARG A 313 -0.30 -12.62 -20.15
N TRP A 314 0.31 -12.92 -18.99
CA TRP A 314 0.59 -11.93 -17.96
C TRP A 314 1.34 -10.72 -18.52
N ARG A 315 2.40 -10.93 -19.30
CA ARG A 315 3.19 -9.84 -19.88
C ARG A 315 2.35 -9.00 -20.84
N ASN A 316 1.55 -9.65 -21.69
CA ASN A 316 0.70 -8.95 -22.65
C ASN A 316 -0.36 -8.09 -21.93
N ASP A 317 -0.96 -8.61 -20.85
CA ASP A 317 -1.91 -7.88 -20.01
C ASP A 317 -1.26 -6.68 -19.31
N VAL A 318 -0.05 -6.84 -18.77
CA VAL A 318 0.69 -5.73 -18.16
C VAL A 318 1.04 -4.67 -19.22
N ARG A 319 1.46 -5.08 -20.43
CA ARG A 319 1.75 -4.15 -21.54
C ARG A 319 0.49 -3.41 -22.02
N ALA A 320 -0.66 -4.08 -22.04
CA ALA A 320 -1.94 -3.47 -22.39
C ALA A 320 -2.39 -2.43 -21.35
N ALA A 321 -1.98 -2.57 -20.09
CA ALA A 321 -2.28 -1.64 -19.00
C ALA A 321 -1.37 -0.39 -18.97
N ARG A 322 -0.73 -0.05 -20.09
CA ARG A 322 0.09 1.17 -20.21
C ARG A 322 -0.71 2.38 -19.69
N PRO A 323 -0.17 3.16 -18.73
CA PRO A 323 -0.81 4.38 -18.27
C PRO A 323 -1.10 5.30 -19.46
N LYS A 324 -2.34 5.79 -19.56
CA LYS A 324 -2.66 6.82 -20.55
C LYS A 324 -1.85 8.08 -20.19
N PRO A 325 -1.08 8.65 -21.13
CA PRO A 325 -0.36 9.88 -20.84
C PRO A 325 -1.37 10.95 -20.43
N LEU A 326 -1.14 11.57 -19.28
CA LEU A 326 -1.88 12.76 -18.89
C LEU A 326 -1.47 13.87 -19.85
N ALA A 327 -2.30 14.14 -20.84
CA ALA A 327 -2.15 15.31 -21.69
C ALA A 327 -2.45 16.54 -20.84
N LEU A 328 -1.42 17.08 -20.20
CA LEU A 328 -1.53 18.37 -19.52
C LEU A 328 -1.80 19.42 -20.60
N PRO A 329 -2.88 20.20 -20.48
CA PRO A 329 -3.10 21.28 -21.41
C PRO A 329 -1.95 22.28 -21.28
N TRP A 330 -1.51 22.86 -22.40
CA TRP A 330 -0.33 23.74 -22.47
C TRP A 330 -0.35 24.87 -21.42
N TRP A 331 -1.54 25.37 -21.07
CA TRP A 331 -1.71 26.42 -20.06
C TRP A 331 -1.34 25.96 -18.64
N ALA A 332 -1.38 24.66 -18.34
CA ALA A 332 -1.00 24.13 -17.03
C ALA A 332 0.49 24.34 -16.74
N SER A 333 1.35 24.27 -17.77
CA SER A 333 2.77 24.60 -17.65
C SER A 333 2.97 26.09 -17.32
N PHE A 334 2.23 26.99 -17.99
CA PHE A 334 2.28 28.42 -17.69
C PHE A 334 1.72 28.75 -16.30
N ALA A 335 0.65 28.08 -15.89
CA ALA A 335 0.09 28.22 -14.55
C ALA A 335 1.09 27.77 -13.47
N ALA A 336 1.78 26.64 -13.66
CA ALA A 336 2.80 26.16 -12.74
C ALA A 336 3.97 27.14 -12.62
N ILE A 337 4.48 27.65 -13.76
CA ILE A 337 5.55 28.67 -13.75
C ILE A 337 5.07 29.96 -13.08
N GLY A 338 3.85 30.42 -13.39
CA GLY A 338 3.24 31.60 -12.79
C GLY A 338 3.12 31.49 -11.27
N TRP A 339 2.62 30.36 -10.76
CA TRP A 339 2.54 30.10 -9.33
C TRP A 339 3.91 30.00 -8.67
N THR A 340 4.88 29.34 -9.31
CA THR A 340 6.26 29.23 -8.78
C THR A 340 6.91 30.61 -8.68
N ALA A 341 6.73 31.46 -9.70
CA ALA A 341 7.21 32.83 -9.70
C ALA A 341 6.50 33.68 -8.63
N PHE A 342 5.18 33.53 -8.48
CA PHE A 342 4.40 34.23 -7.46
C PHE A 342 4.85 33.85 -6.04
N PHE A 343 4.93 32.54 -5.72
CA PHE A 343 5.39 32.09 -4.41
C PHE A 343 6.87 32.41 -4.16
N GLY A 344 7.72 32.32 -5.19
CA GLY A 344 9.11 32.77 -5.12
C GLY A 344 9.21 34.26 -4.80
N PHE A 345 8.40 35.10 -5.45
CA PHE A 345 8.34 36.54 -5.18
C PHE A 345 7.77 36.85 -3.79
N CYS A 346 6.74 36.14 -3.35
CA CYS A 346 6.20 36.27 -2.00
C CYS A 346 7.23 35.86 -0.93
N ALA A 347 7.99 34.79 -1.13
CA ALA A 347 9.06 34.37 -0.24
C ALA A 347 10.22 35.39 -0.20
N LEU A 348 10.58 35.97 -1.35
CA LEU A 348 11.57 37.05 -1.42
C LEU A 348 11.07 38.33 -0.72
N ARG A 349 9.78 38.64 -0.83
CA ARG A 349 9.17 39.84 -0.21
C ARG A 349 8.88 39.65 1.30
N SER A 350 8.68 38.42 1.76
CA SER A 350 8.51 38.09 3.19
C SER A 350 9.81 38.05 3.98
N SER A 351 10.96 38.21 3.32
CA SER A 351 12.29 38.36 3.97
C SER A 351 12.43 39.63 4.81
N ARG A 352 11.44 40.54 4.79
CA ARG A 352 11.36 41.74 5.66
C ARG A 352 11.18 41.45 7.16
N TRP A 353 11.12 40.18 7.58
CA TRP A 353 11.15 39.76 8.99
C TRP A 353 12.42 38.97 9.35
N ARG A 354 13.53 39.20 8.65
CA ARG A 354 14.87 38.78 9.10
C ARG A 354 15.85 39.93 9.02
N LEU A 355 15.80 40.79 10.04
CA LEU A 355 16.91 41.19 10.91
C LEU A 355 16.37 42.09 12.02
#